data_AF-A0A8T8HTG4-F1
#
_entry.id   AF-A0A8T8HTG4-F1
#
_cell.length_a   1.000
_cell.length_b   1.000
_cell.length_c   1.000
_cell.angle_alpha   90.00
_cell.angle_beta   90.00
_cell.angle_gamma   90.00
#
_symmetry.space_group_name_H-M   'P 1'
#
loop_
_entity.id
_entity.type
_entity.pdbx_description
1 polymer ?
#
loop_
_entity_poly.entity_id
_entity_poly.type
_entity_poly.pdbx_seq_one_letter_code
_entity_poly.pdbx_strand_id
1 'polypeptide(L)'
;LAARGLVRGGGFAPELVEALRLLAGGRTAVALVGRAGHSRSAALAVTDGRSGLLAVQRGESIALLPRRPDAVVRSLVDLLPPARPGPGSSVTVWDSTVTARPVEEDFSEFRFTTRLKPAARSSRAAVEEILRRPRLAAGYFAATSGGTALGALNYLDTDAGRYAVIPGSDRGGLLSATYTPADQAALARHVARLLAAPG
;
A
#
# COMPACT_ATOMS: atom_id res chain seq x y z
N LEU A 1 25.95 11.85 -11.74
CA LEU A 1 25.48 10.59 -12.36
C LEU A 1 26.62 9.72 -12.88
N ALA A 2 27.62 10.28 -13.57
CA ALA A 2 28.83 9.55 -14.00
C ALA A 2 29.58 8.85 -12.85
N ALA A 3 29.80 9.55 -11.71
CA ALA A 3 30.41 8.96 -10.51
C ALA A 3 29.60 7.80 -9.88
N ARG A 4 28.32 7.65 -10.24
CA ARG A 4 27.44 6.54 -9.84
C ARG A 4 27.33 5.46 -10.92
N GLY A 5 28.14 5.54 -11.98
CA GLY A 5 28.14 4.61 -13.11
C GLY A 5 26.89 4.69 -14.01
N LEU A 6 26.04 5.70 -13.81
CA LEU A 6 24.75 5.87 -14.50
C LEU A 6 24.90 6.60 -15.85
N VAL A 7 26.07 7.15 -16.13
CA VAL A 7 26.45 7.75 -17.41
C VAL A 7 27.78 7.12 -17.84
N ARG A 8 27.84 6.56 -19.04
CA ARG A 8 29.01 5.89 -19.63
C ARG A 8 29.16 6.36 -21.08
N GLY A 9 30.35 6.76 -21.49
CA GLY A 9 30.64 7.12 -22.89
C GLY A 9 29.75 8.24 -23.47
N GLY A 10 29.34 9.22 -22.66
CA GLY A 10 28.47 10.33 -23.09
C GLY A 10 26.97 10.03 -23.12
N GLY A 11 26.54 8.80 -22.79
CA GLY A 11 25.14 8.40 -22.71
C GLY A 11 24.74 7.84 -21.35
N PHE A 12 23.43 7.70 -21.11
CA PHE A 12 22.94 6.99 -19.93
C PHE A 12 23.23 5.48 -20.03
N ALA A 13 23.51 4.85 -18.89
CA ALA A 13 23.67 3.41 -18.83
C ALA A 13 22.39 2.72 -19.37
N PRO A 14 22.50 1.68 -20.24
CA PRO A 14 21.33 1.02 -20.84
C PRO A 14 20.32 0.54 -19.80
N GLU A 15 20.81 0.03 -18.66
CA GLU A 15 19.99 -0.47 -17.56
C GLU A 15 19.17 0.66 -16.90
N LEU A 16 19.73 1.87 -16.85
CA LEU A 16 19.00 3.05 -16.39
C LEU A 16 17.90 3.45 -17.38
N VAL A 17 18.21 3.43 -18.68
CA VAL A 17 17.23 3.75 -19.73
C VAL A 17 16.07 2.77 -19.70
N GLU A 18 16.34 1.47 -19.54
CA GLU A 18 15.31 0.43 -19.41
C GLU A 18 14.44 0.63 -18.16
N ALA A 19 15.05 0.92 -17.02
CA ALA A 19 14.32 1.19 -15.78
C ALA A 19 13.41 2.43 -15.92
N LEU A 20 13.91 3.52 -16.52
CA LEU A 20 13.14 4.74 -16.74
C LEU A 20 11.99 4.53 -17.75
N ARG A 21 12.21 3.75 -18.81
CA ARG A 21 11.16 3.36 -19.75
C ARG A 21 10.07 2.54 -19.06
N LEU A 22 10.46 1.58 -18.22
CA LEU A 22 9.49 0.78 -17.46
C LEU A 22 8.72 1.64 -16.46
N LEU A 23 9.34 2.62 -15.80
CA LEU A 23 8.63 3.58 -14.95
C LEU A 23 7.61 4.42 -15.73
N ALA A 24 7.99 4.89 -16.91
CA ALA A 24 7.14 5.77 -17.72
C ALA A 24 5.99 5.05 -18.42
N GLY A 25 6.20 3.78 -18.81
CA GLY A 25 5.28 3.03 -19.67
C GLY A 25 4.77 1.70 -19.10
N GLY A 26 5.10 1.39 -17.85
CA GLY A 26 4.64 0.17 -17.20
C GLY A 26 3.11 0.15 -17.09
N ARG A 27 2.53 -1.00 -17.45
CA ARG A 27 1.06 -1.13 -17.49
C ARG A 27 0.46 -1.09 -16.10
N THR A 28 1.08 -1.76 -15.15
CA THR A 28 0.56 -1.91 -13.79
C THR A 28 1.54 -1.32 -12.79
N ALA A 29 1.03 -0.55 -11.83
CA ALA A 29 1.84 0.03 -10.77
C ALA A 29 1.17 -0.12 -9.40
N VAL A 30 1.99 -0.25 -8.36
CA VAL A 30 1.55 -0.19 -6.96
C VAL A 30 2.46 0.77 -6.20
N ALA A 31 1.88 1.88 -5.75
CA ALA A 31 2.55 2.80 -4.85
C ALA A 31 2.44 2.29 -3.41
N LEU A 32 3.51 2.41 -2.63
CA LEU A 32 3.52 2.28 -1.18
C LEU A 32 3.87 3.64 -0.59
N VAL A 33 3.02 4.16 0.27
CA VAL A 33 3.34 5.32 1.11
C VAL A 33 3.05 4.96 2.56
N GLY A 34 3.97 5.29 3.46
CA GLY A 34 3.78 4.98 4.88
C GLY A 34 4.69 5.77 5.80
N ARG A 35 4.41 5.65 7.10
CA ARG A 35 5.14 6.32 8.16
C ARG A 35 5.32 5.40 9.36
N ALA A 36 6.52 5.46 9.95
CA ALA A 36 6.84 4.84 11.24
C ALA A 36 7.66 5.84 12.06
N GLY A 37 7.10 6.34 13.17
CA GLY A 37 7.72 7.42 13.95
C GLY A 37 7.94 8.68 13.10
N HIS A 38 9.20 9.07 12.87
CA HIS A 38 9.60 10.20 12.01
C HIS A 38 9.96 9.77 10.59
N SER A 39 10.09 8.47 10.34
CA SER A 39 10.48 7.93 9.05
C SER A 39 9.29 7.88 8.12
N ARG A 40 9.45 8.42 6.90
CA ARG A 40 8.51 8.25 5.79
C ARG A 40 9.08 7.25 4.80
N SER A 41 8.22 6.40 4.27
CA SER A 41 8.53 5.43 3.24
C SER A 41 7.69 5.74 2.01
N ALA A 42 8.34 5.89 0.86
CA ALA A 42 7.67 5.99 -0.43
C ALA A 42 8.37 5.05 -1.42
N ALA A 43 7.58 4.23 -2.10
CA ALA A 43 8.07 3.33 -3.12
C ALA A 43 7.01 3.10 -4.21
N LEU A 44 7.46 2.69 -5.39
CA LEU A 44 6.62 2.36 -6.52
C LEU A 44 7.10 1.05 -7.14
N ALA A 45 6.25 0.04 -7.13
CA ALA A 45 6.44 -1.17 -7.93
C ALA A 45 5.76 -0.97 -9.29
N VAL A 46 6.45 -1.30 -10.38
CA VAL A 46 5.92 -1.18 -11.74
C VAL A 46 6.23 -2.45 -12.53
N THR A 47 5.30 -2.89 -13.37
CA THR A 47 5.51 -4.00 -14.29
C THR A 47 4.74 -3.83 -15.61
N ASP A 48 5.31 -4.36 -16.69
CA ASP A 48 4.65 -4.53 -18.00
C ASP A 48 4.22 -5.99 -18.25
N GLY A 49 4.34 -6.86 -17.25
CA GLY A 49 4.08 -8.30 -17.32
C GLY A 49 5.30 -9.14 -17.75
N ARG A 50 6.35 -8.53 -18.30
CA ARG A 50 7.60 -9.23 -18.68
C ARG A 50 8.77 -8.83 -17.79
N SER A 51 8.80 -7.58 -17.39
CA SER A 51 9.81 -6.98 -16.53
C SER A 51 9.16 -6.30 -15.34
N GLY A 52 9.91 -6.22 -14.24
CA GLY A 52 9.50 -5.56 -13.01
C GLY A 52 10.55 -4.57 -12.52
N LEU A 53 10.10 -3.49 -11.88
CA LEU A 53 10.96 -2.52 -11.23
C LEU A 53 10.36 -2.10 -9.90
N LEU A 54 11.23 -1.92 -8.91
CA LEU A 54 10.90 -1.27 -7.65
C LEU A 54 11.71 0.01 -7.53
N ALA A 55 11.03 1.16 -7.54
CA ALA A 55 11.61 2.47 -7.23
C ALA A 55 11.39 2.77 -5.74
N VAL A 56 12.45 3.07 -5.00
CA VAL A 56 12.37 3.31 -3.54
C VAL A 56 13.00 4.65 -3.21
N GLN A 57 12.26 5.52 -2.54
CA GLN A 57 12.81 6.78 -2.03
C GLN A 57 13.77 6.50 -0.86
N ARG A 58 14.97 7.07 -0.95
CA ARG A 58 16.05 6.97 0.04
C ARG A 58 16.61 8.38 0.27
N GLY A 59 16.01 9.08 1.24
CA GLY A 59 16.27 10.51 1.45
C GLY A 59 15.94 11.31 0.19
N GLU A 60 16.95 11.99 -0.37
CA GLU A 60 16.84 12.79 -1.60
C GLU A 60 17.07 11.99 -2.89
N SER A 61 17.29 10.67 -2.79
CA SER A 61 17.56 9.81 -3.93
C SER A 61 16.46 8.78 -4.17
N ILE A 62 16.37 8.27 -5.39
CA ILE A 62 15.50 7.14 -5.74
C ILE A 62 16.39 5.98 -6.18
N ALA A 63 16.27 4.85 -5.49
CA ALA A 63 16.91 3.61 -5.88
C ALA A 63 15.99 2.86 -6.86
N LEU A 64 16.51 2.51 -8.04
CA LEU A 64 15.81 1.72 -9.04
C LEU A 64 16.31 0.27 -8.97
N LEU A 65 15.42 -0.66 -8.62
CA LEU A 65 15.75 -2.04 -8.35
C LEU A 65 15.00 -2.96 -9.33
N PRO A 66 15.67 -3.51 -10.35
CA PRO A 66 15.06 -4.49 -11.25
C PRO A 66 14.58 -5.72 -10.49
N ARG A 67 13.41 -6.22 -10.86
CA ARG A 67 12.77 -7.40 -10.26
C ARG A 67 12.10 -8.23 -11.35
N ARG A 68 11.87 -9.50 -11.06
CA ARG A 68 10.97 -10.31 -11.89
C ARG A 68 9.54 -9.78 -11.75
N PRO A 69 8.72 -9.83 -12.81
CA PRO A 69 7.36 -9.28 -12.79
C PRO A 69 6.48 -9.89 -11.69
N ASP A 70 6.62 -11.19 -11.42
CA ASP A 70 5.92 -11.91 -10.36
C ASP A 70 6.41 -11.56 -8.93
N ALA A 71 7.63 -11.02 -8.81
CA ALA A 71 8.25 -10.69 -7.53
C ALA A 71 8.05 -9.24 -7.09
N VAL A 72 7.52 -8.34 -7.95
CA VAL A 72 7.44 -6.90 -7.65
C VAL A 72 6.57 -6.59 -6.44
N VAL A 73 5.40 -7.22 -6.32
CA VAL A 73 4.46 -6.99 -5.21
C VAL A 73 5.07 -7.43 -3.88
N ARG A 74 5.65 -8.63 -3.86
CA ARG A 74 6.33 -9.15 -2.67
C ARG A 74 7.50 -8.24 -2.27
N SER A 75 8.32 -7.84 -3.24
CA SER A 75 9.47 -6.95 -3.00
C SER A 75 9.04 -5.58 -2.45
N LEU A 76 7.89 -5.05 -2.88
CA LEU A 76 7.33 -3.81 -2.35
C LEU A 76 6.89 -3.96 -0.89
N VAL A 77 6.18 -5.04 -0.57
CA VAL A 77 5.71 -5.32 0.80
C VAL A 77 6.87 -5.63 1.75
N ASP A 78 7.94 -6.26 1.26
CA ASP A 78 9.15 -6.55 2.02
C ASP A 78 9.96 -5.28 2.39
N LEU A 79 9.59 -4.09 1.87
CA LEU A 79 10.13 -2.82 2.35
C LEU A 79 9.60 -2.43 3.74
N LEU A 80 8.45 -2.96 4.14
CA LEU A 80 7.92 -2.74 5.48
C LEU A 80 8.70 -3.60 6.48
N PRO A 81 8.93 -3.12 7.72
CA PRO A 81 9.47 -3.95 8.77
C PRO A 81 8.64 -5.24 8.94
N PRO A 82 9.30 -6.39 9.21
CA PRO A 82 8.60 -7.62 9.54
C PRO A 82 7.66 -7.38 10.74
N ALA A 83 6.41 -7.83 10.60
CA ALA A 83 5.41 -7.73 11.64
C ALA A 83 4.61 -9.02 11.71
N ARG A 84 4.27 -9.44 12.94
CA ARG A 84 3.33 -10.53 13.15
C ARG A 84 1.91 -10.03 12.84
N PRO A 85 0.98 -10.91 12.41
CA PRO A 85 -0.42 -10.56 12.33
C PRO A 85 -0.93 -10.12 13.71
N GLY A 86 -1.75 -9.08 13.77
CA GLY A 86 -2.44 -8.70 15.00
C GLY A 86 -3.40 -9.80 15.49
N PRO A 87 -3.77 -9.81 16.77
CA PRO A 87 -4.73 -10.77 17.30
C PRO A 87 -6.15 -10.57 16.75
N GLY A 88 -6.97 -11.62 16.84
CA GLY A 88 -8.39 -11.59 16.49
C GLY A 88 -8.68 -12.17 15.11
N SER A 89 -9.89 -11.89 14.62
CA SER A 89 -10.38 -12.35 13.32
C SER A 89 -10.64 -11.17 12.39
N SER A 90 -10.90 -11.44 11.11
CA SER A 90 -11.32 -10.40 10.17
C SER A 90 -12.67 -9.82 10.57
N VAL A 91 -12.77 -8.50 10.62
CA VAL A 91 -13.98 -7.78 11.04
C VAL A 91 -14.27 -6.66 10.06
N THR A 92 -15.51 -6.61 9.57
CA THR A 92 -16.01 -5.53 8.70
C THR A 92 -16.88 -4.58 9.51
N VAL A 93 -16.61 -3.28 9.38
CA VAL A 93 -17.44 -2.20 9.91
C VAL A 93 -18.00 -1.38 8.76
N TRP A 94 -19.25 -0.94 8.91
CA TRP A 94 -19.97 -0.14 7.92
C TRP A 94 -20.05 1.30 8.41
N ASP A 95 -19.72 2.25 7.54
CA ASP A 95 -19.77 3.66 7.84
C ASP A 95 -20.79 4.37 6.96
N SER A 96 -21.59 5.25 7.54
CA SER A 96 -22.43 6.20 6.80
C SER A 96 -21.69 7.45 6.32
N THR A 97 -20.40 7.60 6.61
CA THR A 97 -19.66 8.86 6.46
C THR A 97 -18.19 8.72 6.02
N VAL A 98 -17.67 7.53 5.73
CA VAL A 98 -16.43 7.45 4.95
C VAL A 98 -16.78 8.12 3.61
N THR A 99 -16.09 9.22 3.30
CA THR A 99 -16.08 9.76 1.95
C THR A 99 -14.90 9.09 1.25
N ALA A 100 -15.14 8.51 0.07
CA ALA A 100 -14.07 8.08 -0.82
C ALA A 100 -13.36 9.34 -1.35
N ARG A 101 -12.56 9.99 -0.50
CA ARG A 101 -11.74 11.13 -0.92
C ARG A 101 -10.57 10.60 -1.74
N PRO A 102 -10.24 11.25 -2.88
CA PRO A 102 -8.94 11.08 -3.52
C PRO A 102 -7.86 11.31 -2.46
N VAL A 103 -6.81 10.48 -2.49
CA VAL A 103 -5.72 10.51 -1.52
C VAL A 103 -4.84 11.74 -1.77
N GLU A 104 -5.32 12.92 -1.38
CA GLU A 104 -4.54 14.14 -1.27
C GLU A 104 -3.84 14.20 0.09
N GLU A 105 -2.71 14.90 0.11
CA GLU A 105 -1.55 14.85 1.04
C GLU A 105 -1.81 15.12 2.53
N ASP A 106 -3.00 14.90 3.08
CA ASP A 106 -3.25 15.11 4.50
C ASP A 106 -3.22 13.81 5.32
N PHE A 107 -2.01 13.44 5.72
CA PHE A 107 -1.71 12.30 6.61
C PHE A 107 -2.19 12.52 8.07
N SER A 108 -2.76 13.68 8.40
CA SER A 108 -3.24 14.04 9.73
C SER A 108 -4.69 13.60 10.02
N GLU A 109 -5.51 13.45 8.98
CA GLU A 109 -6.97 13.38 9.11
C GLU A 109 -7.60 11.98 8.96
N PHE A 110 -6.84 10.89 9.01
CA PHE A 110 -7.44 9.56 9.28
C PHE A 110 -7.81 9.42 10.78
N ARG A 111 -8.55 10.39 11.30
CA ARG A 111 -9.41 10.22 12.47
C ARG A 111 -10.73 9.68 11.93
N PHE A 112 -10.96 8.38 12.05
CA PHE A 112 -12.32 7.85 11.97
C PHE A 112 -13.08 8.33 13.22
N THR A 113 -13.49 9.60 13.26
CA THR A 113 -14.36 10.16 14.30
C THR A 113 -15.75 10.39 13.71
N THR A 114 -16.40 9.36 13.19
CA THR A 114 -17.79 9.49 12.76
C THR A 114 -18.60 8.21 12.98
N ARG A 115 -19.90 8.41 13.19
CA ARG A 115 -20.88 7.39 13.59
C ARG A 115 -21.02 6.31 12.52
N LEU A 116 -20.41 5.17 12.80
CA LEU A 116 -20.60 3.90 12.09
C LEU A 116 -22.08 3.46 12.17
N LYS A 117 -22.62 2.93 11.07
CA LYS A 117 -23.90 2.18 11.09
C LYS A 117 -23.74 0.93 11.95
N PRO A 118 -24.84 0.32 12.46
CA PRO A 118 -24.72 -0.78 13.41
C PRO A 118 -24.17 -2.03 12.73
N ALA A 119 -22.84 -2.18 12.75
CA ALA A 119 -22.21 -3.49 12.75
C ALA A 119 -22.64 -4.24 14.03
N ALA A 120 -22.55 -5.57 14.03
CA ALA A 120 -22.72 -6.34 15.26
C ALA A 120 -21.85 -5.72 16.38
N ARG A 121 -22.40 -5.57 17.59
CA ARG A 121 -21.73 -4.87 18.70
C ARG A 121 -20.30 -5.38 18.95
N SER A 122 -20.09 -6.68 18.74
CA SER A 122 -18.78 -7.35 18.81
C SER A 122 -17.80 -6.86 17.75
N SER A 123 -18.23 -6.72 16.48
CA SER A 123 -17.42 -6.21 15.38
C SER A 123 -16.93 -4.78 15.66
N ARG A 124 -17.81 -3.93 16.16
CA ARG A 124 -17.44 -2.55 16.51
C ARG A 124 -16.45 -2.50 17.67
N ALA A 125 -16.70 -3.26 18.75
CA ALA A 125 -15.80 -3.31 19.89
C ALA A 125 -14.39 -3.82 19.51
N ALA A 126 -14.30 -4.81 18.60
CA ALA A 126 -13.04 -5.32 18.11
C ALA A 126 -12.23 -4.27 17.33
N VAL A 127 -12.88 -3.50 16.44
CA VAL A 127 -12.20 -2.42 15.72
C VAL A 127 -11.81 -1.27 16.64
N GLU A 128 -12.68 -0.89 17.59
CA GLU A 128 -12.35 0.13 18.59
C GLU A 128 -11.13 -0.26 19.44
N GLU A 129 -11.00 -1.53 19.80
CA GLU A 129 -9.83 -2.05 20.51
C GLU A 129 -8.54 -1.93 19.66
N ILE A 130 -8.59 -2.30 18.38
CA ILE A 130 -7.45 -2.12 17.45
C ILE A 130 -7.05 -0.65 17.37
N LEU A 131 -8.02 0.26 17.22
CA LEU A 131 -7.76 1.69 17.05
C LEU A 131 -7.30 2.39 18.34
N ARG A 132 -7.57 1.81 19.51
CA ARG A 132 -7.06 2.32 20.80
C ARG A 132 -5.60 1.98 21.05
N ARG A 133 -5.05 0.97 20.36
CA ARG A 133 -3.67 0.55 20.55
C ARG A 133 -2.66 1.59 20.04
N PRO A 134 -1.47 1.67 20.66
CA PRO A 134 -0.38 2.50 20.16
C PRO A 134 -0.08 2.19 18.68
N ARG A 135 -0.10 3.22 17.83
CA ARG A 135 0.18 3.09 16.40
C ARG A 135 1.68 3.21 16.18
N LEU A 136 2.32 2.12 15.77
CA LEU A 136 3.75 2.07 15.50
C LEU A 136 4.08 2.52 14.08
N ALA A 137 3.25 2.10 13.12
CA ALA A 137 3.34 2.51 11.73
C ALA A 137 1.96 2.43 11.04
N ALA A 138 1.79 3.20 9.97
CA ALA A 138 0.62 3.11 9.11
C ALA A 138 0.93 3.63 7.71
N GLY A 139 0.14 3.19 6.74
CA GLY A 139 0.28 3.63 5.36
C GLY A 139 -0.69 2.91 4.45
N TYR A 140 -0.46 3.03 3.15
CA TYR A 140 -1.30 2.44 2.13
C TYR A 140 -0.52 1.95 0.93
N PHE A 141 -1.15 1.03 0.22
CA PHE A 141 -0.84 0.59 -1.12
C PHE A 141 -1.93 1.10 -2.06
N ALA A 142 -1.55 1.72 -3.18
CA ALA A 142 -2.49 2.16 -4.20
C ALA A 142 -2.11 1.52 -5.54
N ALA A 143 -3.05 0.81 -6.14
CA ALA A 143 -2.86 0.08 -7.39
C ALA A 143 -3.45 0.85 -8.57
N THR A 144 -2.72 0.87 -9.69
CA THR A 144 -3.19 1.43 -10.96
C THR A 144 -2.86 0.49 -12.13
N SER A 145 -3.65 0.59 -13.20
CA SER A 145 -3.37 -0.05 -14.49
C SER A 145 -3.72 0.89 -15.64
N GLY A 146 -2.77 1.17 -16.52
CA GLY A 146 -2.97 2.07 -17.67
C GLY A 146 -3.41 3.49 -17.27
N GLY A 147 -3.04 3.95 -16.08
CA GLY A 147 -3.48 5.23 -15.51
C GLY A 147 -4.80 5.18 -14.74
N THR A 148 -5.55 4.09 -14.81
CA THR A 148 -6.80 3.89 -14.07
C THR A 148 -6.52 3.33 -12.67
N ALA A 149 -7.17 3.89 -11.65
CA ALA A 149 -7.09 3.35 -10.29
C ALA A 149 -7.83 2.00 -10.18
N LEU A 150 -7.16 1.00 -9.61
CA LEU A 150 -7.75 -0.33 -9.36
C LEU A 150 -8.23 -0.48 -7.91
N GLY A 151 -7.71 0.32 -7.00
CA GLY A 151 -8.08 0.31 -5.59
C GLY A 151 -6.89 0.57 -4.67
N ALA A 152 -7.19 0.63 -3.37
CA ALA A 152 -6.19 0.85 -2.34
C ALA A 152 -6.40 -0.08 -1.14
N LEU A 153 -5.32 -0.31 -0.42
CA LEU A 153 -5.27 -1.10 0.80
C LEU A 153 -4.48 -0.32 1.84
N ASN A 154 -5.01 -0.15 3.05
CA ASN A 154 -4.23 0.44 4.13
C ASN A 154 -3.61 -0.66 5.00
N TYR A 155 -2.54 -0.34 5.72
CA TYR A 155 -2.02 -1.16 6.80
C TYR A 155 -1.87 -0.33 8.08
N LEU A 156 -2.00 -1.00 9.21
CA LEU A 156 -1.84 -0.44 10.54
C LEU A 156 -1.03 -1.39 11.39
N ASP A 157 0.11 -0.91 11.87
CA ASP A 157 0.96 -1.62 12.82
C ASP A 157 0.68 -1.10 14.22
N THR A 158 0.31 -2.02 15.10
CA THR A 158 0.10 -1.76 16.53
C THR A 158 1.14 -2.49 17.36
N ASP A 159 1.17 -2.21 18.65
CA ASP A 159 1.95 -2.98 19.63
C ASP A 159 1.60 -4.48 19.67
N ALA A 160 0.40 -4.87 19.23
CA ALA A 160 -0.04 -6.26 19.15
C ALA A 160 0.19 -6.94 17.80
N GLY A 161 0.58 -6.18 16.77
CA GLY A 161 0.79 -6.69 15.42
C GLY A 161 0.13 -5.87 14.33
N ARG A 162 0.26 -6.36 13.09
CA ARG A 162 -0.18 -5.69 11.87
C ARG A 162 -1.57 -6.13 11.45
N TYR A 163 -2.34 -5.14 11.00
CA TYR A 163 -3.63 -5.31 10.36
C TYR A 163 -3.61 -4.70 8.96
N ALA A 164 -4.21 -5.39 8.00
CA ALA A 164 -4.64 -4.83 6.73
C ALA A 164 -6.04 -4.23 6.91
N VAL A 165 -6.26 -3.04 6.34
CA VAL A 165 -7.56 -2.33 6.36
C VAL A 165 -8.00 -2.13 4.92
N ILE A 166 -9.01 -2.90 4.52
CA ILE A 166 -9.48 -3.01 3.14
C ILE A 166 -10.78 -2.20 3.01
N PRO A 167 -10.79 -1.10 2.25
CA PRO A 167 -12.01 -0.39 1.93
C PRO A 167 -12.95 -1.28 1.11
N GLY A 168 -14.25 -1.13 1.32
CA GLY A 168 -15.28 -1.76 0.51
C GLY A 168 -16.54 -0.91 0.47
N SER A 169 -17.53 -1.35 -0.30
CA SER A 169 -18.86 -0.74 -0.31
C SER A 169 -19.91 -1.81 -0.62
N ASP A 170 -21.14 -1.58 -0.18
CA ASP A 170 -22.27 -2.37 -0.64
C ASP A 170 -22.81 -1.85 -2.00
N ARG A 171 -23.87 -2.51 -2.50
CA ARG A 171 -24.56 -2.09 -3.73
C ARG A 171 -25.22 -0.72 -3.63
N GLY A 172 -25.48 -0.23 -2.41
CA GLY A 172 -26.06 1.08 -2.14
C GLY A 172 -25.03 2.19 -1.95
N GLY A 173 -23.74 1.90 -2.15
CA GLY A 173 -22.66 2.87 -1.95
C GLY A 173 -22.31 3.12 -0.49
N LEU A 174 -22.87 2.35 0.46
CA LEU A 174 -22.49 2.45 1.85
C LEU A 174 -21.08 1.90 2.01
N LEU A 175 -20.17 2.75 2.47
CA LEU A 175 -18.77 2.37 2.61
C LEU A 175 -18.57 1.46 3.82
N SER A 176 -17.55 0.62 3.71
CA SER A 176 -17.11 -0.29 4.76
C SER A 176 -15.58 -0.33 4.82
N ALA A 177 -15.08 -0.78 5.95
CA ALA A 177 -13.68 -1.12 6.11
C ALA A 177 -13.57 -2.49 6.77
N THR A 178 -12.80 -3.39 6.18
CA THR A 178 -12.47 -4.69 6.74
C THR A 178 -11.09 -4.66 7.35
N TYR A 179 -11.01 -4.86 8.65
CA TYR A 179 -9.78 -4.99 9.41
C TYR A 179 -9.46 -6.47 9.53
N THR A 180 -8.30 -6.89 9.01
CA THR A 180 -7.87 -8.30 9.07
C THR A 180 -6.43 -8.38 9.54
N PRO A 181 -6.08 -9.28 10.48
CA PRO A 181 -4.70 -9.60 10.79
C PRO A 181 -3.89 -9.90 9.53
N ALA A 182 -2.69 -9.33 9.42
CA ALA A 182 -1.85 -9.52 8.25
C ALA A 182 -0.36 -9.54 8.60
N ASP A 183 0.31 -10.65 8.30
CA ASP A 183 1.76 -10.67 8.13
C ASP A 183 2.14 -10.15 6.74
N GLN A 184 3.44 -10.19 6.44
CA GLN A 184 4.00 -9.81 5.14
C GLN A 184 3.36 -10.59 3.97
N ALA A 185 3.17 -11.91 4.13
CA ALA A 185 2.63 -12.75 3.08
C ALA A 185 1.12 -12.46 2.84
N ALA A 186 0.35 -12.27 3.91
CA ALA A 186 -1.04 -11.87 3.84
C ALA A 186 -1.19 -10.52 3.16
N LEU A 187 -0.37 -9.54 3.54
CA LEU A 187 -0.40 -8.21 2.95
C LEU A 187 -0.07 -8.25 1.45
N ALA A 188 0.95 -9.01 1.04
CA ALA A 188 1.28 -9.23 -0.37
C ALA A 188 0.11 -9.85 -1.16
N ARG A 189 -0.61 -10.82 -0.57
CA ARG A 189 -1.82 -11.40 -1.18
C ARG A 189 -2.94 -10.37 -1.33
N HIS A 190 -3.13 -9.47 -0.36
CA HIS A 190 -4.12 -8.39 -0.48
C HIS A 190 -3.75 -7.40 -1.59
N VAL A 191 -2.48 -7.00 -1.68
CA VAL A 191 -2.00 -6.11 -2.74
C VAL A 191 -2.13 -6.76 -4.11
N ALA A 192 -1.75 -8.03 -4.25
CA ALA A 192 -1.89 -8.76 -5.51
C ALA A 192 -3.36 -8.85 -5.97
N ARG A 193 -4.32 -8.96 -5.04
CA ARG A 193 -5.75 -8.95 -5.36
C ARG A 193 -6.23 -7.61 -5.94
N LEU A 194 -5.65 -6.48 -5.52
CA LEU A 194 -5.96 -5.19 -6.14
C LEU A 194 -5.62 -5.19 -7.64
N LEU A 195 -4.56 -5.90 -8.04
CA LEU A 195 -4.13 -5.99 -9.43
C LEU A 195 -4.96 -6.97 -10.27
N ALA A 196 -5.60 -7.94 -9.63
CA ALA A 196 -6.41 -8.96 -10.28
C ALA A 196 -7.90 -8.60 -10.34
N ALA A 197 -8.33 -7.57 -9.61
CA ALA A 197 -9.72 -7.11 -9.65
C ALA A 197 -10.04 -6.53 -11.03
N PRO A 198 -11.12 -6.96 -11.69
CA PRO A 198 -11.62 -6.26 -12.87
C PRO A 198 -12.02 -4.84 -12.47
N GLY A 199 -11.51 -3.85 -13.20
CA GLY A 199 -11.92 -2.45 -13.07
C GLY A 199 -13.32 -2.19 -13.60
#